data_AF-A0A562KRI7-F1
#
_entry.id   AF-A0A562KRI7-F1
#
_cell.length_a   1.000
_cell.length_b   1.000
_cell.length_c   1.000
_cell.angle_alpha   90.00
_cell.angle_beta   90.00
_cell.angle_gamma   90.00
#
_symmetry.space_group_name_H-M   'P 1'
#
loop_
_entity.id
_entity.type
_entity.pdbx_description
1 polymer ?
#
loop_
_entity_poly.entity_id
_entity_poly.type
_entity_poly.pdbx_seq_one_letter_code
_entity_poly.pdbx_strand_id
1 'polypeptide(L)'
;MNDSIIRNLEVKRTAQLHFSKGVSQNKAAVRSENRALEKLRGSFVPIRGLRLVRRSLPVCKKSGGTVHLCALSDGGFLWWNAKSTHSLIEWKRMRSEESNSDGAPENELLRSLAPKDFRSLRPYMDEIDGYSGQALCYPGDAVENIYFPCGPTLVSFAVATDDDREIEVLLVGREGAAGGVISHGLLPAYSRLAVKMAGPLVRLSARKLYEAQQESSGLNQLLARYADCFVAQTFQSIACNAAHSIEQRAAKWIIDLVEHTGAGTVPLTHEQFAGILGVGRSYASRVLHDFKAAGVIETARGSITVRDLKALHRSSCSCNSSVKKHFAEVLRAERNGGK
;
A
#
# COMPACT_ATOMS: atom_id res chain seq x y z
N MET A 1 -37.89 -14.57 22.05
CA MET A 1 -37.13 -13.70 22.97
C MET A 1 -35.68 -14.17 22.93
N ASN A 2 -34.78 -13.23 22.69
CA ASN A 2 -33.61 -13.41 21.81
C ASN A 2 -32.30 -13.86 22.49
N ASP A 3 -31.59 -14.76 21.79
CA ASP A 3 -30.17 -15.13 21.93
C ASP A 3 -29.16 -13.97 21.66
N SER A 4 -29.64 -12.79 21.28
CA SER A 4 -28.80 -11.62 20.97
C SER A 4 -28.30 -10.85 22.21
N ILE A 5 -28.79 -11.19 23.41
CA ILE A 5 -28.42 -10.52 24.66
C ILE A 5 -27.23 -11.22 25.35
N ILE A 6 -27.05 -12.53 25.17
CA ILE A 6 -25.99 -13.30 25.84
C ILE A 6 -24.61 -13.05 25.19
N ARG A 7 -24.52 -12.95 23.85
CA ARG A 7 -23.25 -12.63 23.16
C ARG A 7 -22.71 -11.22 23.43
N ASN A 8 -23.58 -10.26 23.74
CA ASN A 8 -23.17 -8.88 24.05
C ASN A 8 -22.59 -8.71 25.46
N LEU A 9 -22.84 -9.66 26.37
CA LEU A 9 -22.30 -9.62 27.73
C LEU A 9 -20.92 -10.28 27.84
N GLU A 10 -20.61 -11.28 27.01
CA GLU A 10 -19.28 -11.91 26.99
C GLU A 10 -18.21 -11.00 26.37
N VAL A 11 -18.52 -10.27 25.28
CA VAL A 11 -17.56 -9.35 24.63
C VAL A 11 -17.21 -8.15 25.53
N LYS A 12 -18.14 -7.70 26.37
CA LYS A 12 -17.88 -6.59 27.32
C LYS A 12 -16.94 -6.99 28.47
N ARG A 13 -16.93 -8.27 28.89
CA ARG A 13 -16.03 -8.74 29.96
C ARG A 13 -14.58 -8.88 29.49
N THR A 14 -14.34 -9.31 28.25
CA THR A 14 -12.99 -9.48 27.71
C THR A 14 -12.26 -8.13 27.52
N ALA A 15 -12.99 -7.06 27.19
CA ALA A 15 -12.41 -5.72 27.06
C ALA A 15 -12.09 -5.04 28.41
N GLN A 16 -12.79 -5.40 29.50
CA GLN A 16 -12.54 -4.84 30.83
C GLN A 16 -11.37 -5.51 31.57
N LEU A 17 -11.03 -6.76 31.25
CA LEU A 17 -9.98 -7.52 31.95
C LEU A 17 -8.54 -7.16 31.54
N HIS A 18 -8.33 -6.44 30.43
CA HIS A 18 -6.98 -5.98 30.03
C HIS A 18 -6.62 -4.54 30.43
N PHE A 19 -7.54 -3.78 31.03
CA PHE A 19 -7.30 -2.36 31.38
C PHE A 19 -7.09 -2.08 32.88
N SER A 20 -6.99 -3.09 33.74
CA SER A 20 -6.94 -2.89 35.20
C SER A 20 -5.55 -2.75 35.83
N LYS A 21 -4.45 -2.58 35.07
CA LYS A 21 -3.13 -2.31 35.68
C LYS A 21 -2.48 -1.03 35.15
N GLY A 22 -2.78 0.07 35.85
CA GLY A 22 -1.85 1.17 36.13
C GLY A 22 -1.71 2.26 35.07
N VAL A 23 -2.49 3.34 35.18
CA VAL A 23 -2.12 4.67 34.63
C VAL A 23 -2.63 5.76 35.57
N SER A 24 -1.72 6.53 36.18
CA SER A 24 -2.05 7.78 36.88
C SER A 24 -2.23 8.90 35.84
N GLN A 25 -3.32 9.67 35.96
CA GLN A 25 -3.69 10.72 35.00
C GLN A 25 -3.10 12.07 35.41
N ASN A 26 -2.30 12.70 34.55
CA ASN A 26 -1.83 14.07 34.75
C ASN A 26 -2.78 15.08 34.05
N LYS A 27 -3.62 15.78 34.83
CA LYS A 27 -4.69 16.68 34.37
C LYS A 27 -4.22 17.91 33.59
N ALA A 28 -2.94 18.29 33.68
CA ALA A 28 -2.40 19.48 33.02
C ALA A 28 -2.24 19.31 31.50
N ALA A 29 -1.88 18.11 31.03
CA ALA A 29 -1.69 17.82 29.60
C ALA A 29 -3.01 17.95 28.82
N VAL A 30 -4.10 17.46 29.40
CA VAL A 30 -5.45 17.46 28.80
C VAL A 30 -5.98 18.88 28.54
N ARG A 31 -5.63 19.85 29.39
CA ARG A 31 -6.06 21.25 29.22
C ARG A 31 -5.32 21.97 28.09
N SER A 32 -4.06 21.61 27.83
CA SER A 32 -3.25 22.22 26.76
C SER A 32 -3.69 21.77 25.35
N GLU A 33 -4.05 20.50 25.20
CA GLU A 33 -4.51 19.93 23.91
C GLU A 33 -5.88 20.47 23.49
N ASN A 34 -6.81 20.65 24.43
CA ASN A 34 -8.13 21.21 24.11
C ASN A 34 -8.04 22.65 23.57
N ARG A 35 -7.06 23.44 24.03
CA ARG A 35 -6.86 24.83 23.59
C ARG A 35 -6.24 24.92 22.18
N ALA A 36 -5.46 23.91 21.77
CA ALA A 36 -4.92 23.81 20.41
C ALA A 36 -5.99 23.38 19.39
N LEU A 37 -6.94 22.54 19.80
CA LEU A 37 -8.03 22.04 18.96
C LEU A 37 -9.12 23.09 18.69
N GLU A 38 -9.34 24.05 19.59
CA GLU A 38 -10.27 25.17 19.34
C GLU A 38 -9.80 26.12 18.24
N LYS A 39 -8.48 26.27 18.04
CA LYS A 39 -7.93 27.10 16.95
C LYS A 39 -8.15 26.52 15.55
N LEU A 40 -8.41 25.22 15.43
CA LEU A 40 -8.62 24.53 14.15
C LEU A 40 -10.10 24.50 13.69
N ARG A 41 -11.02 25.13 14.45
CA ARG A 41 -12.45 25.19 14.11
C ARG A 41 -12.78 26.03 12.86
N GLY A 42 -11.88 26.90 12.40
CA GLY A 42 -12.16 27.86 11.33
C GLY A 42 -12.01 27.35 9.88
N SER A 43 -11.60 26.09 9.65
CA SER A 43 -11.09 25.67 8.33
C SER A 43 -11.77 24.45 7.69
N PHE A 44 -12.93 24.01 8.18
CA PHE A 44 -13.65 22.87 7.60
C PHE A 44 -15.03 23.25 7.07
N VAL A 45 -15.21 23.13 5.76
CA VAL A 45 -16.52 23.13 5.09
C VAL A 45 -17.15 21.74 5.30
N PRO A 46 -18.40 21.62 5.80
CA PRO A 46 -19.03 20.32 6.04
C PRO A 46 -19.47 19.66 4.72
N ILE A 47 -19.02 18.43 4.48
CA ILE A 47 -19.61 17.54 3.47
C ILE A 47 -20.97 17.07 3.99
N ARG A 48 -22.06 17.35 3.25
CA ARG A 48 -23.44 16.96 3.62
C ARG A 48 -23.55 15.45 3.80
N GLY A 49 -24.04 15.01 4.96
CA GLY A 49 -24.48 13.62 5.22
C GLY A 49 -23.84 12.92 6.43
N LEU A 50 -22.70 13.39 6.94
CA LEU A 50 -22.01 12.78 8.07
C LEU A 50 -22.31 13.52 9.39
N ARG A 51 -23.13 12.94 10.26
CA ARG A 51 -23.20 13.36 11.67
C ARG A 51 -22.02 12.74 12.42
N LEU A 52 -20.98 13.54 12.66
CA LEU A 52 -19.83 13.16 13.50
C LEU A 52 -20.27 13.03 14.97
N VAL A 53 -20.29 11.81 15.50
CA VAL A 53 -20.31 11.59 16.95
C VAL A 53 -18.86 11.39 17.41
N ARG A 54 -18.19 12.49 17.81
CA ARG A 54 -16.80 12.44 18.31
C ARG A 54 -16.75 11.84 19.70
N ARG A 55 -16.01 10.73 19.87
CA ARG A 55 -15.50 10.30 21.17
C ARG A 55 -13.99 10.07 21.06
N SER A 56 -13.21 11.05 21.50
CA SER A 56 -11.74 10.96 21.55
C SER A 56 -11.35 10.10 22.75
N LEU A 57 -10.78 8.92 22.52
CA LEU A 57 -10.18 8.11 23.58
C LEU A 57 -8.65 8.30 23.53
N PRO A 58 -7.98 8.63 24.65
CA PRO A 58 -6.53 8.71 24.68
C PRO A 58 -5.95 7.29 24.70
N VAL A 59 -5.14 6.94 23.69
CA VAL A 59 -4.41 5.66 23.62
C VAL A 59 -2.89 5.91 23.73
N CYS A 60 -2.24 5.02 24.47
CA CYS A 60 -0.84 4.91 24.88
C CYS A 60 0.21 5.66 24.02
N LYS A 61 0.97 6.56 24.66
CA LYS A 61 2.21 7.16 24.13
C LYS A 61 3.34 6.12 24.08
N LYS A 62 3.38 5.27 23.05
CA LYS A 62 4.62 4.55 22.69
C LYS A 62 4.98 4.60 21.19
N SER A 63 4.10 5.09 20.32
CA SER A 63 4.36 5.18 18.87
C SER A 63 3.89 6.50 18.22
N GLY A 64 4.20 7.64 18.84
CA GLY A 64 4.33 8.95 18.16
C GLY A 64 3.25 9.40 17.12
N GLY A 65 2.01 8.94 17.21
CA GLY A 65 0.94 9.27 16.27
C GLY A 65 -0.43 9.27 16.93
N THR A 66 -1.27 10.23 16.55
CA THR A 66 -2.67 10.32 16.99
C THR A 66 -3.52 9.41 16.12
N VAL A 67 -4.12 8.39 16.73
CA VAL A 67 -5.10 7.50 16.07
C VAL A 67 -6.48 8.10 16.30
N HIS A 68 -7.21 8.35 15.21
CA HIS A 68 -8.58 8.81 15.27
C HIS A 68 -9.51 7.64 15.02
N LEU A 69 -10.52 7.51 15.88
CA LEU A 69 -11.59 6.51 15.77
C LEU A 69 -12.90 7.23 15.46
N CYS A 70 -13.59 6.84 14.40
CA CYS A 70 -14.93 7.29 14.07
C CYS A 70 -15.87 6.09 14.04
N ALA A 71 -16.95 6.15 14.82
CA ALA A 71 -18.05 5.21 14.69
C ALA A 71 -18.91 5.64 13.49
N LEU A 72 -19.24 4.69 12.62
CA LEU A 72 -20.16 4.86 11.51
C LEU A 72 -21.60 4.57 11.97
N SER A 73 -22.57 5.13 11.26
CA SER A 73 -24.00 4.99 11.57
C SER A 73 -24.54 3.57 11.41
N ASP A 74 -23.82 2.69 10.74
CA ASP A 74 -24.13 1.26 10.55
C ASP A 74 -23.53 0.36 11.63
N GLY A 75 -22.88 0.94 12.65
CA GLY A 75 -22.20 0.20 13.72
C GLY A 75 -20.76 -0.21 13.39
N GLY A 76 -20.23 0.17 12.23
CA GLY A 76 -18.82 0.01 11.89
C GLY A 76 -17.90 1.00 12.61
N PHE A 77 -16.60 0.69 12.65
CA PHE A 77 -15.57 1.60 13.17
C PHE A 77 -14.52 1.86 12.08
N LEU A 78 -14.22 3.14 11.84
CA LEU A 78 -13.10 3.60 11.03
C LEU A 78 -11.98 4.07 11.94
N TRP A 79 -10.79 3.49 11.82
CA TRP A 79 -9.58 4.00 12.42
C TRP A 79 -8.65 4.58 11.34
N TRP A 80 -7.97 5.68 11.64
CA TRP A 80 -6.89 6.18 10.77
C TRP A 80 -5.85 6.97 11.57
N ASN A 81 -4.67 7.12 10.97
CA ASN A 81 -3.58 7.94 11.48
C ASN A 81 -3.53 9.28 10.70
N ALA A 82 -3.48 10.40 11.41
CA ALA A 82 -3.45 11.74 10.81
C ALA A 82 -2.30 11.97 9.82
N LYS A 83 -1.18 11.22 9.93
CA LYS A 83 -0.04 11.32 8.99
C LYS A 83 -0.33 10.70 7.62
N SER A 84 -1.13 9.63 7.58
CA SER A 84 -1.51 8.92 6.36
C SER A 84 -2.55 9.69 5.55
N THR A 85 -3.37 10.50 6.22
CA THR A 85 -4.41 11.34 5.60
C THR A 85 -3.83 12.46 4.74
N HIS A 86 -2.66 13.00 5.08
CA HIS A 86 -2.05 14.09 4.31
C HIS A 86 -1.65 13.64 2.89
N SER A 87 -1.06 12.45 2.76
CA SER A 87 -0.71 11.85 1.45
C SER A 87 -1.94 11.55 0.58
N LEU A 88 -3.04 11.09 1.20
CA LEU A 88 -4.30 10.88 0.52
C LEU A 88 -4.96 12.18 0.07
N ILE A 89 -4.85 13.25 0.87
CA ILE A 89 -5.41 14.58 0.56
C ILE A 89 -4.61 15.27 -0.55
N GLU A 90 -3.28 15.24 -0.49
CA GLU A 90 -2.42 15.78 -1.55
C GLU A 90 -2.68 15.09 -2.88
N TRP A 91 -2.85 13.77 -2.89
CA TRP A 91 -3.15 13.03 -4.10
C TRP A 91 -4.59 13.24 -4.62
N LYS A 92 -5.60 13.32 -3.73
CA LYS A 92 -6.97 13.73 -4.14
C LYS A 92 -7.00 15.12 -4.77
N ARG A 93 -6.10 16.02 -4.36
CA ARG A 93 -5.91 17.34 -4.96
C ARG A 93 -5.26 17.27 -6.35
N MET A 94 -4.34 16.34 -6.59
CA MET A 94 -3.73 16.11 -7.91
C MET A 94 -4.73 15.47 -8.89
N ARG A 95 -5.63 14.60 -8.40
CA ARG A 95 -6.65 13.91 -9.22
C ARG A 95 -7.76 14.83 -9.76
N SER A 96 -7.99 16.01 -9.18
CA SER A 96 -9.03 16.92 -9.68
C SER A 96 -8.70 17.58 -11.03
N GLU A 97 -7.49 17.37 -11.57
CA GLU A 97 -7.01 18.03 -12.79
C GLU A 97 -6.94 17.11 -14.02
N GLU A 98 -7.02 15.78 -13.88
CA GLU A 98 -6.94 14.84 -15.02
C GLU A 98 -7.97 13.71 -14.89
N SER A 99 -9.10 13.82 -15.61
CA SER A 99 -10.02 12.71 -15.85
C SER A 99 -9.81 12.18 -17.27
N ASN A 100 -9.22 10.99 -17.41
CA ASN A 100 -9.08 10.32 -18.70
C ASN A 100 -10.27 9.40 -18.99
N SER A 101 -10.68 9.33 -20.26
CA SER A 101 -12.07 9.18 -20.72
C SER A 101 -12.55 7.77 -21.10
N ASP A 102 -12.06 6.69 -20.47
CA ASP A 102 -12.47 5.31 -20.84
C ASP A 102 -13.00 4.43 -19.69
N GLY A 103 -13.09 4.96 -18.46
CA GLY A 103 -13.64 4.21 -17.31
C GLY A 103 -12.85 2.96 -16.88
N ALA A 104 -11.77 2.62 -17.58
CA ALA A 104 -10.84 1.55 -17.24
C ALA A 104 -9.80 2.05 -16.21
N PRO A 105 -9.58 1.33 -15.11
CA PRO A 105 -8.62 1.69 -14.07
C PRO A 105 -7.20 1.92 -14.62
N GLU A 106 -6.41 2.75 -13.93
CA GLU A 106 -5.00 2.98 -14.25
C GLU A 106 -4.09 1.82 -13.79
N ASN A 107 -4.41 0.62 -14.28
CA ASN A 107 -3.65 -0.60 -14.04
C ASN A 107 -3.40 -1.30 -15.39
N GLU A 108 -2.15 -1.55 -15.72
CA GLU A 108 -1.70 -2.08 -17.01
C GLU A 108 -2.10 -3.54 -17.21
N LEU A 109 -2.17 -4.34 -16.13
CA LEU A 109 -2.65 -5.72 -16.21
C LEU A 109 -4.15 -5.75 -16.55
N LEU A 110 -4.97 -4.92 -15.89
CA LEU A 110 -6.39 -4.77 -16.22
C LEU A 110 -6.60 -4.22 -17.63
N ARG A 111 -5.75 -3.29 -18.08
CA ARG A 111 -5.79 -2.74 -19.45
C ARG A 111 -5.29 -3.72 -20.51
N SER A 112 -4.62 -4.81 -20.11
CA SER A 112 -4.17 -5.87 -21.01
C SER A 112 -5.25 -6.94 -21.25
N LEU A 113 -6.32 -6.94 -20.46
CA LEU A 113 -7.46 -7.84 -20.65
C LEU A 113 -8.14 -7.60 -22.00
N ALA A 114 -8.62 -8.67 -22.63
CA ALA A 114 -9.51 -8.53 -23.77
C ALA A 114 -10.80 -7.80 -23.34
N PRO A 115 -11.42 -6.98 -24.21
CA PRO A 115 -12.61 -6.20 -23.84
C PRO A 115 -13.76 -7.05 -23.27
N LYS A 116 -13.90 -8.30 -23.71
CA LYS A 116 -14.91 -9.23 -23.19
C LYS A 116 -14.63 -9.65 -21.75
N ASP A 117 -13.37 -9.90 -21.40
CA ASP A 117 -12.94 -10.37 -20.08
C ASP A 117 -12.96 -9.21 -19.08
N PHE A 118 -12.57 -8.00 -19.50
CA PHE A 118 -12.72 -6.82 -18.68
C PHE A 118 -14.20 -6.56 -18.34
N ARG A 119 -15.11 -6.68 -19.32
CA ARG A 119 -16.55 -6.50 -19.09
C ARG A 119 -17.15 -7.54 -18.17
N SER A 120 -16.70 -8.80 -18.23
CA SER A 120 -17.20 -9.86 -17.32
C SER A 120 -16.75 -9.65 -15.88
N LEU A 121 -15.54 -9.10 -15.67
CA LEU A 121 -15.00 -8.84 -14.33
C LEU A 121 -15.48 -7.52 -13.72
N ARG A 122 -15.75 -6.49 -14.53
CA ARG A 122 -16.11 -5.13 -14.08
C ARG A 122 -17.21 -5.08 -13.01
N PRO A 123 -18.31 -5.85 -13.07
CA PRO A 123 -19.36 -5.84 -12.05
C PRO A 123 -18.91 -6.26 -10.65
N TYR A 124 -17.75 -6.92 -10.54
CA TYR A 124 -17.19 -7.44 -9.28
C TYR A 124 -15.98 -6.62 -8.80
N MET A 125 -15.68 -5.50 -9.45
CA MET A 125 -14.57 -4.62 -9.11
C MET A 125 -15.04 -3.48 -8.20
N ASP A 126 -14.40 -3.36 -7.04
CA ASP A 126 -14.56 -2.21 -6.15
C ASP A 126 -13.37 -1.27 -6.29
N GLU A 127 -13.63 0.00 -6.61
CA GLU A 127 -12.60 1.04 -6.54
C GLU A 127 -12.48 1.57 -5.10
N ILE A 128 -11.29 1.46 -4.52
CA ILE A 128 -11.00 1.87 -3.15
C ILE A 128 -9.77 2.78 -3.12
N ASP A 129 -9.67 3.65 -2.10
CA ASP A 129 -8.44 4.40 -1.82
C ASP A 129 -7.66 3.68 -0.70
N GLY A 130 -6.40 3.33 -0.97
CA GLY A 130 -5.48 2.75 0.01
C GLY A 130 -4.64 3.82 0.70
N TYR A 131 -4.39 3.67 2.01
CA TYR A 131 -3.49 4.55 2.76
C TYR A 131 -2.17 3.86 3.10
N SER A 132 -1.07 4.64 3.15
CA SER A 132 0.24 4.12 3.54
C SER A 132 0.20 3.40 4.90
N GLY A 133 0.67 2.16 4.91
CA GLY A 133 0.69 1.26 6.06
C GLY A 133 -0.57 0.40 6.22
N GLN A 134 -1.60 0.60 5.40
CA GLN A 134 -2.81 -0.23 5.43
C GLN A 134 -2.45 -1.69 5.13
N ALA A 135 -2.68 -2.56 6.11
CA ALA A 135 -2.62 -4.00 5.88
C ALA A 135 -3.83 -4.43 5.04
N LEU A 136 -3.56 -5.16 3.97
CA LEU A 136 -4.56 -5.75 3.09
C LEU A 136 -4.76 -7.24 3.40
N CYS A 137 -3.74 -7.88 3.98
CA CYS A 137 -3.73 -9.28 4.37
C CYS A 137 -2.57 -9.53 5.35
N TYR A 138 -2.76 -10.37 6.36
CA TYR A 138 -1.72 -10.84 7.27
C TYR A 138 -1.34 -12.31 6.99
N PRO A 139 -0.12 -12.74 7.36
CA PRO A 139 0.25 -14.14 7.28
C PRO A 139 -0.79 -15.04 7.99
N GLY A 140 -1.19 -16.11 7.33
CA GLY A 140 -2.22 -17.05 7.81
C GLY A 140 -3.66 -16.70 7.41
N ASP A 141 -3.95 -15.45 7.02
CA ASP A 141 -5.28 -15.08 6.54
C ASP A 141 -5.61 -15.81 5.22
N ALA A 142 -6.87 -16.18 5.02
CA ALA A 142 -7.33 -16.66 3.73
C ALA A 142 -7.31 -15.50 2.70
N VAL A 143 -6.63 -15.70 1.57
CA VAL A 143 -6.53 -14.66 0.54
C VAL A 143 -7.82 -14.59 -0.28
N GLU A 144 -8.78 -13.79 0.19
CA GLU A 144 -10.10 -13.63 -0.44
C GLU A 144 -10.13 -12.59 -1.57
N ASN A 145 -9.17 -11.66 -1.57
CA ASN A 145 -9.17 -10.50 -2.44
C ASN A 145 -7.89 -10.39 -3.28
N ILE A 146 -8.06 -9.77 -4.43
CA ILE A 146 -7.00 -9.36 -5.34
C ILE A 146 -7.03 -7.84 -5.40
N TYR A 147 -5.85 -7.24 -5.34
CA TYR A 147 -5.67 -5.80 -5.37
C TYR A 147 -4.85 -5.41 -6.58
N PHE A 148 -5.39 -4.51 -7.39
CA PHE A 148 -4.74 -3.92 -8.55
C PHE A 148 -4.38 -2.48 -8.19
N PRO A 149 -3.12 -2.19 -7.82
CA PRO A 149 -2.67 -0.83 -7.58
C PRO A 149 -2.89 0.00 -8.84
N CYS A 150 -3.32 1.24 -8.67
CA CYS A 150 -3.56 2.17 -9.76
C CYS A 150 -2.76 3.46 -9.53
N GLY A 151 -2.41 4.16 -10.61
CA GLY A 151 -1.66 5.42 -10.53
C GLY A 151 -0.36 5.26 -9.71
N PRO A 152 -0.14 6.07 -8.64
CA PRO A 152 1.07 6.02 -7.82
C PRO A 152 1.05 4.95 -6.71
N THR A 153 -0.03 4.19 -6.57
CA THR A 153 -0.14 3.21 -5.48
C THR A 153 0.90 2.11 -5.63
N LEU A 154 1.54 1.78 -4.51
CA LEU A 154 2.36 0.58 -4.39
C LEU A 154 1.85 -0.30 -3.27
N VAL A 155 1.76 -1.58 -3.54
CA VAL A 155 1.47 -2.63 -2.56
C VAL A 155 2.71 -3.50 -2.40
N SER A 156 3.03 -3.89 -1.18
CA SER A 156 4.18 -4.72 -0.89
C SER A 156 3.82 -6.08 -0.34
N PHE A 157 4.74 -7.02 -0.55
CA PHE A 157 4.81 -8.30 0.12
C PHE A 157 5.96 -8.24 1.12
N ALA A 158 5.64 -8.35 2.41
CA ALA A 158 6.61 -8.30 3.50
C ALA A 158 6.62 -9.61 4.29
N VAL A 159 7.81 -10.09 4.63
CA VAL A 159 7.99 -11.28 5.48
C VAL A 159 8.55 -10.84 6.82
N ALA A 160 7.94 -11.34 7.89
CA ALA A 160 8.43 -11.12 9.25
C ALA A 160 9.68 -11.96 9.50
N THR A 161 10.65 -11.39 10.19
CA THR A 161 11.85 -12.08 10.68
C THR A 161 11.74 -12.36 12.18
N ASP A 162 12.60 -13.24 12.70
CA ASP A 162 12.60 -13.66 14.12
C ASP A 162 12.79 -12.52 15.12
N ASP A 163 13.25 -11.36 14.67
CA ASP A 163 13.44 -10.14 15.46
C ASP A 163 12.34 -9.09 15.24
N ASP A 164 11.14 -9.54 14.85
CA ASP A 164 9.93 -8.73 14.63
C ASP A 164 10.10 -7.61 13.57
N ARG A 165 11.16 -7.65 12.77
CA ARG A 165 11.29 -6.79 11.59
C ARG A 165 10.47 -7.36 10.45
N GLU A 166 10.03 -6.48 9.57
CA GLU A 166 9.43 -6.87 8.30
C GLU A 166 10.37 -6.49 7.16
N ILE A 167 10.76 -7.48 6.37
CA ILE A 167 11.57 -7.28 5.18
C ILE A 167 10.65 -7.27 3.97
N GLU A 168 10.69 -6.19 3.21
CA GLU A 168 10.00 -6.14 1.93
C GLU A 168 10.69 -7.05 0.93
N VAL A 169 9.92 -7.95 0.32
CA VAL A 169 10.40 -8.91 -0.67
C VAL A 169 10.08 -8.42 -2.08
N LEU A 170 8.91 -7.82 -2.24
CA LEU A 170 8.37 -7.40 -3.54
C LEU A 170 7.52 -6.14 -3.38
N LEU A 171 7.54 -5.29 -4.41
CA LEU A 171 6.56 -4.22 -4.62
C LEU A 171 5.82 -4.48 -5.93
N VAL A 172 4.53 -4.20 -5.91
CA VAL A 172 3.62 -4.26 -7.05
C VAL A 172 2.96 -2.90 -7.20
N GLY A 173 3.08 -2.32 -8.38
CA GLY A 173 2.40 -1.10 -8.79
C GLY A 173 1.32 -1.33 -9.84
N ARG A 174 1.12 -0.32 -10.68
CA ARG A 174 0.10 -0.34 -11.74
C ARG A 174 0.34 -1.41 -12.80
N GLU A 175 1.55 -1.95 -12.90
CA GLU A 175 1.94 -3.01 -13.82
C GLU A 175 1.33 -4.37 -13.47
N GLY A 176 0.79 -4.55 -12.26
CA GLY A 176 0.39 -5.87 -11.78
C GLY A 176 -0.74 -5.88 -10.76
N ALA A 177 -0.81 -7.00 -10.06
CA ALA A 177 -1.79 -7.29 -9.02
C ALA A 177 -1.14 -8.04 -7.85
N ALA A 178 -1.70 -7.85 -6.67
CA ALA A 178 -1.27 -8.47 -5.43
C ALA A 178 -2.42 -9.26 -4.77
N GLY A 179 -2.08 -10.25 -3.94
CA GLY A 179 -3.04 -11.15 -3.31
C GLY A 179 -3.30 -12.40 -4.17
N GLY A 180 -4.56 -12.80 -4.30
CA GLY A 180 -4.96 -14.11 -4.83
C GLY A 180 -4.84 -14.30 -6.34
N VAL A 181 -4.08 -13.45 -7.04
CA VAL A 181 -4.00 -13.44 -8.51
C VAL A 181 -3.26 -14.67 -9.08
N ILE A 182 -2.32 -15.25 -8.32
CA ILE A 182 -1.53 -16.43 -8.72
C ILE A 182 -2.09 -17.72 -8.12
N SER A 183 -2.68 -17.66 -6.92
CA SER A 183 -2.92 -18.84 -6.08
C SER A 183 -4.35 -19.40 -6.12
N HIS A 184 -5.15 -19.07 -7.14
CA HIS A 184 -6.59 -19.38 -7.20
C HIS A 184 -7.40 -18.88 -5.97
N GLY A 185 -6.82 -18.00 -5.14
CA GLY A 185 -7.41 -17.49 -3.90
C GLY A 185 -7.59 -18.52 -2.79
N LEU A 186 -8.11 -18.07 -1.65
CA LEU A 186 -8.55 -18.86 -0.48
C LEU A 186 -7.47 -19.73 0.20
N LEU A 187 -6.23 -19.67 -0.27
CA LEU A 187 -5.08 -20.25 0.43
C LEU A 187 -4.57 -19.28 1.50
N PRO A 188 -3.95 -19.80 2.59
CA PRO A 188 -3.33 -18.96 3.61
C PRO A 188 -2.23 -18.09 3.01
N ALA A 189 -2.26 -16.79 3.33
CA ALA A 189 -1.19 -15.87 2.94
C ALA A 189 0.12 -16.23 3.64
N TYR A 190 1.22 -16.28 2.90
CA TYR A 190 2.54 -16.48 3.48
C TYR A 190 3.12 -15.18 4.04
N SER A 191 2.96 -14.08 3.30
CA SER A 191 3.52 -12.77 3.61
C SER A 191 2.43 -11.77 3.98
N ARG A 192 2.80 -10.72 4.72
CA ARG A 192 1.92 -9.57 4.91
C ARG A 192 1.81 -8.79 3.60
N LEU A 193 0.58 -8.43 3.24
CA LEU A 193 0.30 -7.55 2.11
C LEU A 193 -0.07 -6.16 2.62
N ALA A 194 0.59 -5.11 2.14
CA ALA A 194 0.34 -3.76 2.65
C ALA A 194 0.54 -2.65 1.61
N VAL A 195 -0.29 -1.62 1.70
CA VAL A 195 -0.13 -0.40 0.90
C VAL A 195 1.11 0.35 1.41
N LYS A 196 2.07 0.64 0.52
CA LYS A 196 3.28 1.42 0.82
C LYS A 196 3.18 2.85 0.36
N MET A 197 2.66 3.07 -0.85
CA MET A 197 2.31 4.40 -1.32
C MET A 197 0.80 4.51 -1.41
N ALA A 198 0.25 5.56 -0.81
CA ALA A 198 -1.19 5.80 -0.79
C ALA A 198 -1.71 6.16 -2.20
N GLY A 199 -2.95 5.79 -2.49
CA GLY A 199 -3.56 6.05 -3.79
C GLY A 199 -4.71 5.09 -4.10
N PRO A 200 -5.14 5.04 -5.37
CA PRO A 200 -6.26 4.22 -5.81
C PRO A 200 -5.87 2.75 -5.96
N LEU A 201 -6.82 1.86 -5.68
CA LEU A 201 -6.73 0.42 -5.91
C LEU A 201 -8.06 -0.05 -6.50
N VAL A 202 -8.01 -1.09 -7.33
CA VAL A 202 -9.18 -1.92 -7.59
C VAL A 202 -9.08 -3.18 -6.77
N ARG A 203 -10.15 -3.52 -6.05
CA ARG A 203 -10.30 -4.77 -5.33
C ARG A 203 -11.26 -5.67 -6.10
N LEU A 204 -10.88 -6.94 -6.24
CA LEU A 204 -11.70 -7.99 -6.88
C LEU A 204 -11.68 -9.24 -6.00
N SER A 205 -12.82 -9.92 -5.88
CA SER A 205 -12.87 -11.22 -5.21
C SER A 205 -12.03 -12.25 -5.96
N ALA A 206 -11.13 -12.94 -5.25
CA ALA A 206 -10.30 -13.99 -5.85
C ALA A 206 -11.15 -15.13 -6.43
N ARG A 207 -12.27 -15.46 -5.78
CA ARG A 207 -13.25 -16.43 -6.27
C ARG A 207 -13.86 -16.00 -7.60
N LYS A 208 -14.21 -14.73 -7.75
CA LYS A 208 -14.81 -14.22 -8.99
C LYS A 208 -13.83 -14.21 -10.15
N LEU A 209 -12.55 -13.89 -9.88
CA LEU A 209 -11.51 -14.04 -10.89
C LEU A 209 -11.35 -15.51 -11.31
N TYR A 210 -11.33 -16.42 -10.34
CA TYR A 210 -11.21 -17.86 -10.62
C TYR A 210 -12.37 -18.39 -11.48
N GLU A 211 -13.61 -18.03 -11.14
CA GLU A 211 -14.79 -18.37 -11.95
C GLU A 211 -14.62 -17.88 -13.40
N ALA A 212 -14.21 -16.63 -13.60
CA ALA A 212 -13.96 -16.07 -14.94
C ALA A 212 -12.79 -16.74 -15.68
N GLN A 213 -11.74 -17.18 -14.98
CA GLN A 213 -10.61 -17.92 -15.57
C GLN A 213 -11.06 -19.25 -16.19
N GLN A 214 -12.04 -19.93 -15.57
CA GLN A 214 -12.58 -21.19 -16.11
C GLN A 214 -13.41 -20.98 -17.38
N GLU A 215 -13.97 -19.79 -17.56
CA GLU A 215 -14.83 -19.45 -18.70
C GLU A 215 -14.06 -18.81 -19.86
N SER A 216 -12.85 -18.30 -19.63
CA SER A 216 -12.04 -17.61 -20.64
C SER A 216 -10.60 -18.11 -20.67
N SER A 217 -10.26 -18.85 -21.73
CA SER A 217 -8.89 -19.32 -21.98
C SER A 217 -7.90 -18.17 -22.14
N GLY A 218 -8.32 -17.04 -22.71
CA GLY A 218 -7.49 -15.84 -22.85
C GLY A 218 -7.15 -15.20 -21.49
N LEU A 219 -8.16 -15.05 -20.62
CA LEU A 219 -7.93 -14.59 -19.25
C LEU A 219 -7.00 -15.52 -18.47
N ASN A 220 -7.21 -16.83 -18.61
CA ASN A 220 -6.34 -17.83 -17.96
C ASN A 220 -4.90 -17.74 -18.46
N GLN A 221 -4.68 -17.62 -19.77
CA GLN A 221 -3.35 -17.46 -20.37
C GLN A 221 -2.67 -16.17 -19.89
N LEU A 222 -3.37 -15.03 -19.88
CA LEU A 222 -2.80 -13.76 -19.41
C LEU A 222 -2.34 -13.86 -17.96
N LEU A 223 -3.15 -14.47 -17.09
CA LEU A 223 -2.82 -14.61 -15.67
C LEU A 223 -1.72 -15.63 -15.41
N ALA A 224 -1.62 -16.70 -16.21
CA ALA A 224 -0.49 -17.61 -16.17
C ALA A 224 0.83 -16.90 -16.56
N ARG A 225 0.80 -16.09 -17.62
CA ARG A 225 1.96 -15.28 -18.05
C ARG A 225 2.32 -14.22 -17.01
N TYR A 226 1.32 -13.62 -16.34
CA TYR A 226 1.56 -12.74 -15.22
C TYR A 226 2.20 -13.47 -14.03
N ALA A 227 1.81 -14.72 -13.75
CA ALA A 227 2.47 -15.54 -12.73
C ALA A 227 3.95 -15.78 -13.06
N ASP A 228 4.30 -16.06 -14.32
CA ASP A 228 5.69 -16.18 -14.77
C ASP A 228 6.47 -14.88 -14.53
N CYS A 229 5.87 -13.73 -14.88
CA CYS A 229 6.44 -12.41 -14.62
C CYS A 229 6.72 -12.19 -13.11
N PHE A 230 5.77 -12.56 -12.25
CA PHE A 230 5.89 -12.40 -10.80
C PHE A 230 7.01 -13.30 -10.21
N VAL A 231 7.13 -14.53 -10.70
CA VAL A 231 8.24 -15.44 -10.34
C VAL A 231 9.58 -14.86 -10.79
N ALA A 232 9.66 -14.34 -12.03
CA ALA A 232 10.88 -13.70 -12.54
C ALA A 232 11.28 -12.47 -11.70
N GLN A 233 10.31 -11.63 -11.31
CA GLN A 233 10.55 -10.49 -10.41
C GLN A 233 11.06 -10.97 -9.04
N THR A 234 10.53 -12.08 -8.53
CA THR A 234 10.96 -12.71 -7.27
C THR A 234 12.41 -13.18 -7.35
N PHE A 235 12.79 -13.91 -8.40
CA PHE A 235 14.18 -14.33 -8.64
C PHE A 235 15.12 -13.13 -8.76
N GLN A 236 14.72 -12.10 -9.49
CA GLN A 236 15.52 -10.89 -9.63
C GLN A 236 15.67 -10.15 -8.31
N SER A 237 14.64 -10.13 -7.45
CA SER A 237 14.70 -9.54 -6.11
C SER A 237 15.74 -10.27 -5.23
N ILE A 238 15.69 -11.61 -5.22
CA ILE A 238 16.66 -12.45 -4.49
C ILE A 238 18.08 -12.20 -4.97
N ALA A 239 18.32 -12.28 -6.29
CA ALA A 239 19.63 -12.04 -6.88
C ALA A 239 20.14 -10.62 -6.60
N CYS A 240 19.27 -9.62 -6.71
CA CYS A 240 19.60 -8.22 -6.43
C CYS A 240 20.02 -8.01 -4.97
N ASN A 241 19.35 -8.66 -4.03
CA ASN A 241 19.67 -8.56 -2.61
C ASN A 241 20.99 -9.25 -2.27
N ALA A 242 21.37 -10.32 -2.98
CA ALA A 242 22.62 -11.06 -2.77
C ALA A 242 23.83 -10.44 -3.49
N ALA A 243 23.63 -9.84 -4.67
CA ALA A 243 24.72 -9.44 -5.56
C ALA A 243 25.06 -7.94 -5.53
N HIS A 244 24.22 -7.09 -4.94
CA HIS A 244 24.37 -5.64 -5.03
C HIS A 244 24.42 -4.96 -3.66
N SER A 245 25.19 -3.88 -3.59
CA SER A 245 25.29 -3.05 -2.39
C SER A 245 23.94 -2.41 -2.03
N ILE A 246 23.79 -2.03 -0.76
CA ILE A 246 22.58 -1.38 -0.27
C ILE A 246 22.39 -0.02 -0.95
N GLU A 247 23.48 0.70 -1.25
CA GLU A 247 23.49 1.96 -1.98
C GLU A 247 22.95 1.78 -3.40
N GLN A 248 23.40 0.74 -4.12
CA GLN A 248 22.89 0.43 -5.46
C GLN A 248 21.40 0.10 -5.45
N ARG A 249 20.97 -0.68 -4.46
CA ARG A 249 19.55 -1.02 -4.25
C ARG A 249 18.73 0.21 -3.87
N ALA A 250 19.27 1.09 -3.04
CA ALA A 250 18.63 2.34 -2.63
C ALA A 250 18.41 3.27 -3.82
N ALA A 251 19.43 3.45 -4.66
CA ALA A 251 19.30 4.25 -5.88
C ALA A 251 18.25 3.67 -6.83
N LYS A 252 18.30 2.35 -7.07
CA LYS A 252 17.31 1.62 -7.87
C LYS A 252 15.89 1.83 -7.36
N TRP A 253 15.67 1.73 -6.04
CA TRP A 253 14.35 1.92 -5.44
C TRP A 253 13.84 3.35 -5.58
N ILE A 254 14.68 4.36 -5.35
CA ILE A 254 14.27 5.76 -5.51
C ILE A 254 13.87 6.05 -6.96
N ILE A 255 14.63 5.53 -7.94
CA ILE A 255 14.28 5.67 -9.37
C ILE A 255 12.91 5.06 -9.65
N ASP A 256 12.67 3.84 -9.17
CA ASP A 256 11.40 3.13 -9.43
C ASP A 256 10.20 3.84 -8.80
N LEU A 257 10.38 4.41 -7.61
CA LEU A 257 9.36 5.21 -6.95
C LEU A 257 9.04 6.49 -7.72
N VAL A 258 10.06 7.18 -8.26
CA VAL A 258 9.87 8.38 -9.09
C VAL A 258 9.14 8.02 -10.40
N GLU A 259 9.50 6.89 -11.03
CA GLU A 259 8.81 6.41 -12.23
C GLU A 259 7.34 6.04 -11.94
N HIS A 260 7.05 5.51 -10.76
CA HIS A 260 5.69 5.20 -10.32
C HIS A 260 4.85 6.44 -10.00
N THR A 261 5.41 7.40 -9.26
CA THR A 261 4.67 8.62 -8.87
C THR A 261 4.57 9.65 -10.01
N GLY A 262 5.43 9.55 -11.03
CA GLY A 262 5.56 10.58 -12.07
C GLY A 262 6.10 11.91 -11.54
N ALA A 263 6.58 11.93 -10.29
CA ALA A 263 7.00 13.14 -9.58
C ALA A 263 8.44 12.99 -9.10
N GLY A 264 9.23 14.07 -9.21
CA GLY A 264 10.60 14.11 -8.68
C GLY A 264 10.70 14.03 -7.15
N THR A 265 9.56 14.11 -6.44
CA THR A 265 9.48 13.96 -4.99
C THR A 265 8.64 12.73 -4.64
N VAL A 266 9.21 11.85 -3.81
CA VAL A 266 8.55 10.62 -3.34
C VAL A 266 8.19 10.74 -1.85
N PRO A 267 6.92 10.46 -1.45
CA PRO A 267 6.48 10.52 -0.05
C PRO A 267 6.95 9.28 0.70
N LEU A 268 8.19 9.29 1.16
CA LEU A 268 8.83 8.15 1.83
C LEU A 268 9.59 8.59 3.08
N THR A 269 9.32 7.90 4.20
CA THR A 269 10.11 8.07 5.43
C THR A 269 11.36 7.20 5.41
N HIS A 270 12.37 7.57 6.20
CA HIS A 270 13.57 6.74 6.38
C HIS A 270 13.25 5.35 6.95
N GLU A 271 12.19 5.24 7.77
CA GLU A 271 11.75 3.96 8.34
C GLU A 271 11.17 3.04 7.27
N GLN A 272 10.29 3.58 6.42
CA GLN A 272 9.76 2.82 5.29
C GLN A 272 10.87 2.41 4.33
N PHE A 273 11.83 3.30 4.07
CA PHE A 273 12.96 2.98 3.20
C PHE A 273 13.88 1.92 3.79
N ALA A 274 14.08 1.93 5.12
CA ALA A 274 14.83 0.89 5.82
C ALA A 274 14.17 -0.49 5.66
N GLY A 275 12.84 -0.57 5.79
CA GLY A 275 12.08 -1.79 5.53
C GLY A 275 12.23 -2.29 4.09
N ILE A 276 12.15 -1.38 3.10
CA ILE A 276 12.36 -1.69 1.68
C ILE A 276 13.77 -2.25 1.41
N LEU A 277 14.77 -1.74 2.13
CA LEU A 277 16.16 -2.17 1.97
C LEU A 277 16.51 -3.41 2.82
N GLY A 278 15.68 -3.77 3.80
CA GLY A 278 15.96 -4.84 4.76
C GLY A 278 17.10 -4.49 5.72
N VAL A 279 17.26 -3.20 6.05
CA VAL A 279 18.36 -2.70 6.90
C VAL A 279 17.81 -1.92 8.10
N GLY A 280 18.67 -1.63 9.08
CA GLY A 280 18.31 -0.75 10.17
C GLY A 280 18.10 0.70 9.72
N ARG A 281 17.18 1.42 10.36
CA ARG A 281 16.88 2.84 10.09
C ARG A 281 18.11 3.74 10.08
N SER A 282 19.07 3.48 10.98
CA SER A 282 20.34 4.22 11.07
C SER A 282 21.18 4.06 9.80
N TYR A 283 21.23 2.85 9.23
CA TYR A 283 21.94 2.57 8.00
C TYR A 283 21.25 3.22 6.79
N ALA A 284 19.92 3.06 6.66
CA ALA A 284 19.16 3.72 5.60
C ALA A 284 19.32 5.25 5.65
N SER A 285 19.34 5.83 6.87
CA SER A 285 19.56 7.27 7.04
C SER A 285 20.96 7.71 6.61
N ARG A 286 21.98 6.86 6.77
CA ARG A 286 23.34 7.13 6.30
C ARG A 286 23.42 7.12 4.78
N VAL A 287 22.84 6.10 4.13
CA VAL A 287 22.77 6.03 2.65
C VAL A 287 22.08 7.27 2.06
N LEU A 288 20.95 7.69 2.65
CA LEU A 288 20.25 8.90 2.22
C LEU A 288 21.06 10.17 2.49
N HIS A 289 21.81 10.23 3.59
CA HIS A 289 22.72 11.33 3.87
C HIS A 289 23.84 11.41 2.83
N ASP A 290 24.40 10.28 2.42
CA ASP A 290 25.51 10.25 1.46
C ASP A 290 25.04 10.68 0.07
N PHE A 291 23.85 10.24 -0.37
CA PHE A 291 23.23 10.77 -1.60
C PHE A 291 22.93 12.26 -1.52
N LYS A 292 22.54 12.77 -0.34
CA LYS A 292 22.31 14.20 -0.14
C LYS A 292 23.62 15.00 -0.18
N ALA A 293 24.67 14.52 0.47
CA ALA A 293 26.00 15.14 0.46
C ALA A 293 26.59 15.19 -0.96
N ALA A 294 26.31 14.18 -1.79
CA ALA A 294 26.66 14.14 -3.20
C ALA A 294 25.74 14.99 -4.11
N GLY A 295 24.74 15.68 -3.57
CA GLY A 295 23.81 16.50 -4.33
C GLY A 295 22.82 15.72 -5.22
N VAL A 296 22.72 14.39 -5.04
CA VAL A 296 21.86 13.52 -5.86
C VAL A 296 20.40 13.65 -5.45
N ILE A 297 20.16 13.82 -4.15
CA ILE A 297 18.82 13.97 -3.56
C ILE A 297 18.78 15.11 -2.54
N GLU A 298 17.58 15.56 -2.24
CA GLU A 298 17.25 16.28 -1.02
C GLU A 298 16.32 15.43 -0.15
N THR A 299 16.41 15.63 1.16
CA THR A 299 15.54 14.98 2.13
C THR A 299 14.82 16.03 2.97
N ALA A 300 13.52 15.83 3.12
CA ALA A 300 12.68 16.52 4.08
C ALA A 300 11.93 15.48 4.92
N ARG A 301 11.18 15.94 5.93
CA ARG A 301 10.46 15.01 6.82
C ARG A 301 9.41 14.24 6.02
N GLY A 302 9.67 12.94 5.80
CA GLY A 302 8.74 12.04 5.11
C GLY A 302 8.74 12.19 3.59
N SER A 303 9.75 12.84 3.00
CA SER A 303 9.90 12.92 1.56
C SER A 303 11.36 12.95 1.11
N ILE A 304 11.60 12.38 -0.07
CA ILE A 304 12.87 12.40 -0.78
C ILE A 304 12.64 13.07 -2.13
N THR A 305 13.44 14.07 -2.48
CA THR A 305 13.37 14.75 -3.78
C THR A 305 14.62 14.45 -4.58
N VAL A 306 14.48 13.91 -5.78
CA VAL A 306 15.60 13.64 -6.67
C VAL A 306 16.04 14.94 -7.33
N ARG A 307 17.34 15.25 -7.24
CA ARG A 307 17.97 16.45 -7.82
C ARG A 307 18.80 16.12 -9.06
N ASP A 308 19.47 14.97 -9.07
CA ASP A 308 20.20 14.46 -10.23
C ASP A 308 19.81 12.99 -10.49
N LEU A 309 18.82 12.80 -11.36
CA LEU A 309 18.37 11.47 -11.77
C LEU A 309 19.48 10.69 -12.50
N LYS A 310 20.35 11.37 -13.27
CA LYS A 310 21.45 10.70 -13.99
C LYS A 310 22.50 10.17 -13.03
N ALA A 311 22.86 10.94 -11.99
CA ALA A 311 23.74 10.46 -10.93
C ALA A 311 23.13 9.28 -10.18
N LEU A 312 21.83 9.34 -9.89
CA LEU A 312 21.14 8.23 -9.25
C LEU A 312 21.16 6.96 -10.12
N HIS A 313 20.96 7.08 -11.44
CA HIS A 313 21.09 5.95 -12.37
C HIS A 313 22.49 5.35 -12.38
N ARG A 314 23.55 6.18 -12.40
CA ARG A 314 24.95 5.71 -12.33
C ARG A 314 25.24 4.92 -11.06
N SER A 315 24.57 5.27 -9.96
CA SER A 315 24.68 4.58 -8.68
C SER A 315 23.76 3.36 -8.55
N SER A 316 22.84 3.13 -9.48
CA SER A 316 21.85 2.05 -9.39
C SER A 316 22.27 0.78 -10.12
N CYS A 317 21.71 -0.37 -9.73
CA CYS A 317 21.75 -1.57 -10.56
C CYS A 317 20.65 -1.55 -11.64
N SER A 318 20.81 -2.32 -12.71
CA SER A 318 19.85 -2.41 -13.83
C SER A 318 18.67 -3.36 -13.58
N CYS A 319 18.54 -3.92 -12.38
CA CYS A 319 17.58 -5.00 -12.08
C CYS A 319 16.13 -4.64 -12.42
N ASN A 320 15.68 -3.41 -12.15
CA ASN A 320 14.30 -3.02 -12.48
C ASN A 320 14.07 -2.95 -13.99
N SER A 321 15.05 -2.48 -14.76
CA SER A 321 14.97 -2.47 -16.21
C SER A 321 14.90 -3.90 -16.77
N SER A 322 15.64 -4.84 -16.20
CA SER A 322 15.57 -6.26 -16.58
C SER A 322 14.18 -6.86 -16.33
N VAL A 323 13.57 -6.60 -15.17
CA VAL A 323 12.20 -7.04 -14.87
C VAL A 323 11.19 -6.38 -15.82
N LYS A 324 11.25 -5.06 -16.01
CA LYS A 324 10.32 -4.34 -16.90
C LYS A 324 10.40 -4.85 -18.33
N LYS A 325 11.60 -5.13 -18.83
CA LYS A 325 11.80 -5.74 -20.15
C LYS A 325 11.16 -7.13 -20.22
N HIS A 326 11.37 -7.97 -19.21
CA HIS A 326 10.77 -9.30 -19.15
C HIS A 326 9.23 -9.24 -19.13
N PHE A 327 8.64 -8.35 -18.32
CA PHE A 327 7.19 -8.11 -18.32
C PHE A 327 6.69 -7.69 -19.69
N ALA A 328 7.38 -6.78 -20.36
CA ALA A 328 6.99 -6.34 -21.70
C ALA A 328 7.02 -7.50 -22.72
N GLU A 329 8.02 -8.38 -22.66
CA GLU A 329 8.13 -9.54 -23.56
C GLU A 329 7.04 -10.59 -23.25
N VAL A 330 6.87 -10.92 -21.96
CA VAL A 330 5.95 -11.97 -21.48
C VAL A 330 4.50 -11.50 -21.44
N LEU A 331 4.16 -10.22 -21.44
CA LEU A 331 2.76 -9.79 -21.53
C LEU A 331 2.34 -9.39 -22.95
N ARG A 332 3.28 -9.01 -23.85
CA ARG A 332 2.94 -8.59 -25.23
C ARG A 332 2.49 -9.73 -26.16
N ALA A 333 2.94 -10.97 -25.98
CA ALA A 333 2.69 -12.01 -26.99
C ALA A 333 1.21 -12.37 -27.22
N GLU A 334 0.27 -11.89 -26.40
CA GLU A 334 -1.17 -12.03 -26.66
C GLU A 334 -1.72 -11.05 -27.70
N ARG A 335 -1.13 -9.85 -27.83
CA ARG A 335 -1.64 -8.84 -28.80
C ARG A 335 -1.56 -9.32 -30.25
N ASN A 336 -0.68 -10.28 -30.55
CA ASN A 336 -0.42 -10.78 -31.89
C ASN A 336 -1.00 -12.19 -32.14
N GLY A 337 -1.62 -12.82 -31.13
CA GLY A 337 -2.13 -14.20 -31.20
C GLY A 337 -3.59 -14.33 -31.62
N GLY A 338 -4.30 -13.22 -31.83
CA GLY A 338 -5.66 -13.21 -32.39
C GLY A 338 -5.64 -13.11 -33.91
N LYS A 339 -5.31 -14.21 -34.60
CA LYS A 339 -5.62 -14.40 -36.01
C LYS A 339 -6.28 -15.74 -36.22
#